data_AF-A0A1E8VYJ5-F1
#
_entry.id   AF-A0A1E8VYJ5-F1
#
_cell.length_a   1.000
_cell.length_b   1.000
_cell.length_c   1.000
_cell.angle_alpha   90.00
_cell.angle_beta   90.00
_cell.angle_gamma   90.00
#
_symmetry.space_group_name_H-M   'P 1'
#
loop_
_entity.id
_entity.type
_entity.pdbx_description
1 polymer ?
#
loop_
_entity_poly.entity_id
_entity_poly.type
_entity_poly.pdbx_seq_one_letter_code
_entity_poly.pdbx_strand_id
1 'polypeptide(L)'
;MEGGRARRGGESFERQKRERPKAEFRALRETVGMTQGFLASVLMVGDRSVRRWEGPDDRYYPPDDAWDLVDAALRRQRRVVALALARVDETARERGGYPDVVTLTYWPSDEQHVAGSRVPDGGDWRMANANSRLIAFALRRRGVRVAWSDGPTAPGQERIEA
;
A
#
# COMPACT_ATOMS: atom_id res chain seq x y z
N MET A 1 5.02 -41.64 20.42
CA MET A 1 4.47 -40.36 20.90
C MET A 1 5.64 -39.46 21.24
N GLU A 2 5.86 -38.39 20.48
CA GLU A 2 6.41 -37.13 21.02
C GLU A 2 6.30 -36.05 19.95
N GLY A 3 5.35 -35.14 20.16
CA GLY A 3 5.14 -33.96 19.33
C GLY A 3 6.06 -32.83 19.78
N GLY A 4 7.07 -32.53 18.97
CA GLY A 4 7.95 -31.38 19.15
C GLY A 4 7.27 -30.08 18.74
N ARG A 5 6.91 -29.25 19.72
CA ARG A 5 6.37 -27.88 19.59
C ARG A 5 7.21 -26.99 18.66
N ALA A 6 6.60 -26.51 17.58
CA ALA A 6 6.98 -25.27 16.91
C ALA A 6 6.21 -24.09 17.56
N ARG A 7 6.78 -23.47 18.60
CA ARG A 7 6.30 -22.18 19.16
C ARG A 7 7.46 -21.34 19.71
N ARG A 8 8.41 -20.93 18.86
CA ARG A 8 9.53 -20.06 19.28
C ARG A 8 9.69 -18.75 18.50
N GLY A 9 8.79 -18.46 17.55
CA GLY A 9 8.85 -17.23 16.73
C GLY A 9 7.86 -16.11 17.11
N GLY A 10 6.78 -16.42 17.83
CA GLY A 10 5.69 -15.47 18.09
C GLY A 10 6.04 -14.39 19.13
N GLU A 11 6.55 -14.79 20.30
CA GLU A 11 6.80 -13.88 21.42
C GLU A 11 7.89 -12.82 21.12
N SER A 12 8.92 -13.19 20.35
CA SER A 12 9.98 -12.24 19.96
C SER A 12 9.49 -11.19 18.96
N PHE A 13 8.55 -11.54 18.10
CA PHE A 13 8.00 -10.64 17.08
C PHE A 13 6.97 -9.68 17.68
N GLU A 14 6.10 -10.16 18.58
CA GLU A 14 5.16 -9.33 19.34
C GLU A 14 5.89 -8.34 20.27
N ARG A 15 6.98 -8.77 20.92
CA ARG A 15 7.80 -7.87 21.76
C ARG A 15 8.45 -6.76 20.92
N GLN A 16 8.92 -7.07 19.71
CA GLN A 16 9.51 -6.09 18.80
C GLN A 16 8.49 -5.04 18.31
N LYS A 17 7.22 -5.42 18.09
CA LYS A 17 6.15 -4.47 17.73
C LYS A 17 5.83 -3.48 18.84
N ARG A 18 5.86 -3.91 20.10
CA ARG A 18 5.64 -3.04 21.28
C ARG A 18 6.76 -2.00 21.47
N GLU A 19 7.93 -2.24 20.91
CA GLU A 19 9.08 -1.33 20.98
C GLU A 19 9.10 -0.29 19.84
N ARG A 20 8.21 -0.42 18.84
CA ARG A 20 8.14 0.52 17.70
C ARG A 20 7.48 1.85 18.11
N PRO A 21 8.06 3.01 17.74
CA PRO A 21 7.48 4.31 18.06
C PRO A 21 6.13 4.55 17.40
N LYS A 22 5.24 5.29 18.07
CA LYS A 22 3.95 5.75 17.50
C LYS A 22 4.12 6.55 16.21
N ALA A 23 5.18 7.35 16.13
CA ALA A 23 5.51 8.12 14.95
C ALA A 23 5.79 7.21 13.74
N GLU A 24 6.44 6.05 13.98
CA GLU A 24 6.65 5.04 12.93
C GLU A 24 5.32 4.45 12.46
N PHE A 25 4.42 4.10 13.39
CA PHE A 25 3.10 3.58 13.06
C PHE A 25 2.34 4.52 12.12
N ARG A 26 2.29 5.80 12.51
CA ARG A 26 1.65 6.86 11.74
C ARG A 26 2.30 7.01 10.37
N ALA A 27 3.64 7.11 10.32
CA ALA A 27 4.37 7.31 9.07
C ALA A 27 4.12 6.16 8.09
N LEU A 28 4.16 4.91 8.55
CA LEU A 28 3.91 3.75 7.70
C LEU A 28 2.46 3.67 7.23
N ARG A 29 1.47 3.93 8.11
CA ARG A 29 0.06 3.99 7.73
C ARG A 29 -0.18 5.05 6.64
N GLU A 30 0.37 6.25 6.81
CA GLU A 30 0.25 7.34 5.85
C GLU A 30 0.97 7.02 4.53
N THR A 31 2.14 6.36 4.58
CA THR A 31 2.91 5.93 3.40
C THR A 31 2.11 4.99 2.50
N VAL A 32 1.38 4.05 3.10
CA VAL A 32 0.53 3.11 2.35
C VAL A 32 -0.81 3.71 1.95
N GLY A 33 -1.09 4.98 2.29
CA GLY A 33 -2.34 5.67 1.96
C GLY A 33 -3.55 5.23 2.79
N MET A 34 -3.34 4.46 3.86
CA MET A 34 -4.41 3.94 4.71
C MET A 34 -4.95 5.06 5.61
N THR A 35 -6.26 5.29 5.63
CA THR A 35 -6.86 6.30 6.50
C THR A 35 -7.05 5.78 7.93
N GLN A 36 -7.12 6.68 8.91
CA GLN A 36 -7.46 6.28 10.28
C GLN A 36 -8.85 5.63 10.36
N GLY A 37 -9.83 6.16 9.61
CA GLY A 37 -11.18 5.62 9.56
C GLY A 37 -11.26 4.23 8.93
N PHE A 38 -10.50 3.99 7.85
CA PHE A 38 -10.39 2.65 7.26
C PHE A 38 -9.79 1.65 8.26
N LEU A 39 -8.68 2.01 8.90
CA LEU A 39 -8.05 1.15 9.91
C LEU A 39 -9.00 0.87 11.09
N ALA A 40 -9.71 1.89 11.57
CA ALA A 40 -10.70 1.77 12.63
C ALA A 40 -11.84 0.82 12.23
N SER A 41 -12.35 0.96 11.00
CA SER A 41 -13.40 0.10 10.44
C SER A 41 -12.96 -1.36 10.33
N VAL A 42 -11.77 -1.63 9.80
CA VAL A 42 -11.24 -3.01 9.66
C VAL A 42 -11.06 -3.68 11.02
N LEU A 43 -10.62 -2.92 12.04
CA LEU A 43 -10.44 -3.43 13.40
C LEU A 43 -11.71 -3.39 14.26
N MET A 44 -12.83 -2.88 13.72
CA MET A 44 -14.08 -2.65 14.45
C MET A 44 -13.89 -1.85 15.75
N VAL A 45 -13.02 -0.83 15.71
CA VAL A 45 -12.81 0.12 16.81
C VAL A 45 -13.29 1.53 16.42
N GLY A 46 -13.44 2.42 17.38
CA GLY A 46 -13.74 3.83 17.08
C GLY A 46 -12.50 4.60 16.57
N ASP A 47 -12.70 5.58 15.68
CA ASP A 47 -11.66 6.49 15.18
C ASP A 47 -10.79 7.11 16.28
N ARG A 48 -11.40 7.39 17.44
CA ARG A 48 -10.69 7.94 18.62
C ARG A 48 -9.58 7.01 19.09
N SER A 49 -9.73 5.69 18.98
CA SER A 49 -8.70 4.72 19.34
C SER A 49 -7.48 4.89 18.46
N VAL A 50 -7.67 4.94 17.13
CA VAL A 50 -6.56 5.13 16.18
C VAL A 50 -5.85 6.46 16.40
N ARG A 51 -6.61 7.56 16.63
CA ARG A 51 -6.01 8.86 16.96
C ARG A 51 -5.11 8.80 18.19
N ARG A 52 -5.52 8.08 19.24
CA ARG A 52 -4.74 7.91 20.48
C ARG A 52 -3.50 7.05 20.29
N TRP A 53 -3.56 6.05 19.41
CA TRP A 53 -2.40 5.23 19.07
C TRP A 53 -1.29 6.03 18.39
N GLU A 54 -1.67 7.05 17.62
CA GLU A 54 -0.74 7.91 16.85
C GLU A 54 -0.36 9.19 17.59
N GLY A 55 -1.15 9.62 18.57
CA GLY A 55 -0.91 10.82 19.37
C GLY A 55 0.37 10.70 20.19
N PRO A 56 1.31 11.68 20.09
CA PRO A 56 2.58 11.61 20.82
C PRO A 56 2.40 11.63 22.34
N ASP A 57 1.38 12.35 22.84
CA ASP A 57 1.12 12.54 24.27
C ASP A 57 0.12 11.54 24.86
N ASP A 58 -0.50 10.71 24.02
CA ASP A 58 -1.46 9.71 24.48
C ASP A 58 -0.77 8.51 25.13
N ARG A 59 -1.40 7.91 26.14
CA ARG A 59 -0.85 6.70 26.81
C ARG A 59 -1.05 5.40 26.04
N TYR A 60 -1.87 5.39 25.00
CA TYR A 60 -2.27 4.17 24.28
C TYR A 60 -1.39 3.94 23.07
N TYR A 61 -0.89 2.72 22.89
CA TYR A 61 -0.09 2.32 21.74
C TYR A 61 -0.94 1.51 20.75
N PRO A 62 -0.57 1.48 19.46
CA PRO A 62 -1.22 0.61 18.50
C PRO A 62 -1.12 -0.85 18.95
N PRO A 63 -2.23 -1.62 18.98
CA PRO A 63 -2.19 -3.04 19.27
C PRO A 63 -1.51 -3.82 18.14
N ASP A 64 -1.11 -5.07 18.41
CA ASP A 64 -0.38 -5.91 17.45
C ASP A 64 -1.15 -6.13 16.15
N ASP A 65 -2.48 -6.28 16.22
CA ASP A 65 -3.35 -6.41 15.04
C ASP A 65 -3.32 -5.16 14.15
N ALA A 66 -3.23 -3.97 14.74
CA ALA A 66 -3.11 -2.72 13.98
C ALA A 66 -1.76 -2.64 13.25
N TRP A 67 -0.68 -3.06 13.92
CA TRP A 67 0.63 -3.20 13.30
C TRP A 67 0.63 -4.20 12.15
N ASP A 68 -0.02 -5.35 12.33
CA ASP A 68 -0.10 -6.39 11.30
C ASP A 68 -0.78 -5.89 10.03
N LEU A 69 -1.86 -5.10 10.17
CA LEU A 69 -2.54 -4.50 9.02
C LEU A 69 -1.65 -3.51 8.28
N VAL A 70 -0.97 -2.60 9.00
CA VAL A 70 -0.06 -1.62 8.39
C VAL A 70 1.14 -2.31 7.72
N ASP A 71 1.74 -3.30 8.37
CA ASP A 71 2.88 -4.04 7.83
C ASP A 71 2.48 -4.90 6.62
N ALA A 72 1.28 -5.51 6.65
CA ALA A 72 0.73 -6.24 5.51
C ALA A 72 0.48 -5.32 4.31
N ALA A 73 -0.10 -4.13 4.56
CA ALA A 73 -0.31 -3.11 3.55
C ALA A 73 1.03 -2.63 2.96
N LEU A 74 2.06 -2.44 3.78
CA LEU A 74 3.39 -2.03 3.32
C LEU A 74 4.05 -3.11 2.46
N ARG A 75 3.99 -4.38 2.88
CA ARG A 75 4.48 -5.51 2.08
C ARG A 75 3.76 -5.59 0.73
N ARG A 76 2.44 -5.33 0.71
CA ARG A 76 1.65 -5.30 -0.51
C ARG A 76 2.04 -4.15 -1.43
N GLN A 77 2.12 -2.92 -0.91
CA GLN A 77 2.55 -1.75 -1.68
C GLN A 77 3.91 -2.01 -2.35
N ARG A 78 4.89 -2.55 -1.60
CA ARG A 78 6.20 -2.90 -2.15
C ARG A 78 6.09 -3.88 -3.33
N ARG A 79 5.27 -4.93 -3.21
CA ARG A 79 5.06 -5.90 -4.29
C ARG A 79 4.41 -5.26 -5.53
N VAL A 80 3.33 -4.49 -5.34
CA VAL A 80 2.62 -3.83 -6.44
C VAL A 80 3.53 -2.86 -7.18
N VAL A 81 4.27 -2.03 -6.44
CA VAL A 81 5.21 -1.06 -7.03
C VAL A 81 6.34 -1.79 -7.76
N ALA A 82 6.90 -2.84 -7.17
CA ALA A 82 7.97 -3.61 -7.82
C ALA A 82 7.51 -4.27 -9.12
N LEU A 83 6.31 -4.88 -9.11
CA LEU A 83 5.75 -5.54 -10.29
C LEU A 83 5.45 -4.54 -11.41
N ALA A 84 4.84 -3.40 -11.09
CA ALA A 84 4.59 -2.34 -12.08
C ALA A 84 5.88 -1.81 -12.72
N LEU A 85 6.92 -1.56 -11.92
CA LEU A 85 8.21 -1.11 -12.44
C LEU A 85 8.91 -2.18 -13.26
N ALA A 86 8.87 -3.45 -12.82
CA ALA A 86 9.44 -4.56 -13.57
C ALA A 86 8.79 -4.71 -14.95
N ARG A 87 7.48 -4.50 -15.03
CA ARG A 87 6.73 -4.58 -16.28
C ARG A 87 7.07 -3.42 -17.23
N VAL A 88 7.32 -2.22 -16.70
CA VAL A 88 7.88 -1.10 -17.49
C VAL A 88 9.29 -1.41 -17.98
N ASP A 89 10.15 -1.95 -17.12
CA ASP A 89 11.52 -2.31 -17.49
C ASP A 89 11.54 -3.44 -18.54
N GLU A 90 10.66 -4.42 -18.46
CA GLU A 90 10.50 -5.49 -19.47
C GLU A 90 10.08 -4.91 -20.82
N THR A 91 9.01 -4.10 -20.84
CA THR A 91 8.53 -3.42 -22.05
C THR A 91 9.63 -2.58 -22.70
N ALA A 92 10.45 -1.89 -21.87
CA ALA A 92 11.56 -1.09 -22.36
C ALA A 92 12.64 -1.95 -23.04
N ARG A 93 12.96 -3.14 -22.50
CA ARG A 93 13.90 -4.07 -23.11
C ARG A 93 13.40 -4.61 -24.44
N GLU A 94 12.12 -4.98 -24.50
CA GLU A 94 11.48 -5.49 -25.73
C GLU A 94 11.48 -4.46 -26.86
N ARG A 95 11.40 -3.17 -26.52
CA ARG A 95 11.30 -2.06 -27.48
C ARG A 95 12.60 -1.30 -27.74
N GLY A 96 13.68 -1.68 -27.04
CA GLY A 96 14.98 -1.02 -27.16
C GLY A 96 15.07 0.35 -26.47
N GLY A 97 14.14 0.69 -25.57
CA GLY A 97 14.13 1.96 -24.85
C GLY A 97 12.89 2.13 -23.97
N TYR A 98 13.00 3.00 -22.96
CA TYR A 98 11.85 3.36 -22.13
C TYR A 98 10.78 4.12 -22.92
N PRO A 99 9.49 3.97 -22.58
CA PRO A 99 8.44 4.79 -23.16
C PRO A 99 8.61 6.26 -22.74
N ASP A 100 8.25 7.18 -23.63
CA ASP A 100 8.27 8.62 -23.33
C ASP A 100 7.26 9.00 -22.25
N VAL A 101 6.12 8.30 -22.20
CA VAL A 101 5.01 8.54 -21.28
C VAL A 101 4.43 7.22 -20.79
N VAL A 102 4.14 7.13 -19.49
CA VAL A 102 3.30 6.09 -18.89
C VAL A 102 2.08 6.75 -18.26
N THR A 103 0.88 6.25 -18.57
CA THR A 103 -0.37 6.70 -17.95
C THR A 103 -0.68 5.84 -16.73
N LEU A 104 -0.80 6.45 -15.57
CA LEU A 104 -1.20 5.78 -14.33
C LEU A 104 -2.62 6.15 -13.94
N THR A 105 -3.38 5.18 -13.48
CA THR A 105 -4.73 5.42 -12.95
C THR A 105 -4.67 6.11 -11.59
N TYR A 106 -5.55 7.08 -11.43
CA TYR A 106 -5.81 7.78 -10.17
C TYR A 106 -7.31 7.81 -9.90
N TRP A 107 -7.70 7.25 -8.76
CA TRP A 107 -9.10 7.08 -8.41
C TRP A 107 -9.60 8.29 -7.61
N PRO A 108 -10.69 8.96 -8.00
CA PRO A 108 -11.25 10.07 -7.23
C PRO A 108 -12.21 9.59 -6.13
N SER A 109 -12.77 8.38 -6.25
CA SER A 109 -13.74 7.82 -5.31
C SER A 109 -13.68 6.29 -5.24
N ASP A 110 -14.26 5.75 -4.16
CA ASP A 110 -14.39 4.31 -3.94
C ASP A 110 -15.29 3.66 -5.00
N GLU A 111 -16.40 4.32 -5.37
CA GLU A 111 -17.33 3.84 -6.40
C GLU A 111 -16.63 3.61 -7.74
N GLN A 112 -15.78 4.55 -8.17
CA GLN A 112 -15.03 4.40 -9.41
C GLN A 112 -13.94 3.34 -9.30
N HIS A 113 -13.29 3.23 -8.14
CA HIS A 113 -12.31 2.17 -7.88
C HIS A 113 -12.97 0.79 -7.93
N VAL A 114 -14.11 0.58 -7.27
CA VAL A 114 -14.85 -0.68 -7.28
C VAL A 114 -15.35 -1.01 -8.68
N ALA A 115 -15.92 -0.03 -9.40
CA ALA A 115 -16.42 -0.25 -10.76
C ALA A 115 -15.30 -0.56 -11.77
N GLY A 116 -14.11 0.00 -11.58
CA GLY A 116 -12.97 -0.16 -12.49
C GLY A 116 -11.96 -1.24 -12.11
N SER A 117 -11.99 -1.74 -10.87
CA SER A 117 -11.07 -2.77 -10.40
C SER A 117 -11.57 -4.17 -10.76
N ARG A 118 -10.74 -4.93 -11.48
CA ARG A 118 -11.07 -6.32 -11.89
C ARG A 118 -11.10 -7.29 -10.71
N VAL A 119 -10.43 -6.96 -9.60
CA VAL A 119 -10.36 -7.79 -8.40
C VAL A 119 -10.57 -6.89 -7.18
N PRO A 120 -11.61 -7.12 -6.35
CA PRO A 120 -11.76 -6.47 -5.07
C PRO A 120 -10.53 -6.78 -4.23
N ASP A 121 -9.74 -5.75 -4.00
CA ASP A 121 -8.41 -5.88 -3.44
C ASP A 121 -8.47 -5.77 -1.89
N GLY A 122 -9.66 -5.43 -1.35
CA GLY A 122 -9.95 -5.27 0.08
C GLY A 122 -9.32 -4.04 0.72
N GLY A 123 -8.66 -3.17 -0.06
CA GLY A 123 -8.04 -1.93 0.38
C GLY A 123 -8.85 -0.69 0.01
N ASP A 124 -8.63 0.40 0.75
CA ASP A 124 -9.14 1.74 0.41
C ASP A 124 -8.50 2.20 -0.93
N TRP A 125 -9.28 2.75 -1.85
CA TRP A 125 -8.80 3.33 -3.12
C TRP A 125 -7.66 4.34 -2.93
N ARG A 126 -7.60 5.00 -1.76
CA ARG A 126 -6.49 5.89 -1.38
C ARG A 126 -5.15 5.16 -1.27
N MET A 127 -5.17 3.88 -0.90
CA MET A 127 -3.98 3.03 -0.87
C MET A 127 -3.51 2.69 -2.29
N ALA A 128 -4.43 2.40 -3.20
CA ALA A 128 -4.10 2.24 -4.62
C ALA A 128 -3.46 3.51 -5.19
N ASN A 129 -4.03 4.69 -4.88
CA ASN A 129 -3.47 5.98 -5.28
C ASN A 129 -2.09 6.25 -4.65
N ALA A 130 -1.84 5.81 -3.41
CA ALA A 130 -0.52 5.90 -2.80
C ALA A 130 0.51 5.08 -3.60
N ASN A 131 0.13 3.90 -4.07
CA ASN A 131 0.97 3.09 -4.96
C ASN A 131 1.23 3.81 -6.29
N SER A 132 0.18 4.36 -6.94
CA SER A 132 0.33 5.10 -8.21
C SER A 132 1.28 6.29 -8.05
N ARG A 133 1.22 7.04 -6.94
CA ARG A 133 2.15 8.14 -6.67
C ARG A 133 3.60 7.67 -6.49
N LEU A 134 3.80 6.54 -5.82
CA LEU A 134 5.14 5.98 -5.62
C LEU A 134 5.73 5.43 -6.92
N ILE A 135 4.92 4.77 -7.76
CA ILE A 135 5.30 4.34 -9.11
C ILE A 135 5.66 5.57 -9.95
N ALA A 136 4.83 6.62 -9.94
CA ALA A 136 5.09 7.84 -10.69
C ALA A 136 6.44 8.47 -10.30
N PHE A 137 6.74 8.54 -9.01
CA PHE A 137 8.02 9.03 -8.52
C PHE A 137 9.20 8.19 -9.06
N ALA A 138 9.08 6.86 -8.99
CA ALA A 138 10.11 5.95 -9.48
C ALA A 138 10.30 5.99 -11.01
N LEU A 139 9.24 6.22 -11.78
CA LEU A 139 9.30 6.38 -13.24
C LEU A 139 9.96 7.70 -13.64
N ARG A 140 9.61 8.80 -12.96
CA ARG A 140 10.24 10.11 -13.21
C ARG A 140 11.74 10.08 -12.97
N ARG A 141 12.21 9.33 -11.97
CA ARG A 141 13.66 9.12 -11.72
C ARG A 141 14.37 8.36 -12.85
N ARG A 142 13.63 7.63 -13.69
CA ARG A 142 14.14 6.94 -14.90
C ARG A 142 14.02 7.81 -16.17
N GLY A 143 13.58 9.07 -16.05
CA GLY A 143 13.35 9.96 -17.19
C GLY A 143 12.01 9.75 -17.91
N VAL A 144 11.15 8.88 -17.40
CA VAL A 144 9.83 8.59 -17.99
C VAL A 144 8.81 9.63 -17.51
N ARG A 145 8.08 10.26 -18.44
CA ARG A 145 6.99 11.17 -18.08
C ARG A 145 5.77 10.37 -17.62
N VAL A 146 4.99 10.94 -16.71
CA VAL A 146 3.79 10.29 -16.17
C VAL A 146 2.57 11.14 -16.44
N ALA A 147 1.57 10.56 -17.10
CA ALA A 147 0.22 11.09 -17.25
C ALA A 147 -0.74 10.39 -16.27
N TRP A 148 -1.89 11.00 -16.01
CA TRP A 148 -2.89 10.49 -15.07
C TRP A 148 -4.23 10.25 -15.77
N SER A 149 -4.97 9.22 -15.36
CA SER A 149 -6.35 8.98 -15.79
C SER A 149 -7.31 8.89 -14.59
N ASP A 150 -8.45 9.58 -14.65
CA ASP A 150 -9.51 9.58 -13.63
C ASP A 150 -10.39 8.33 -13.74
N GLY A 151 -9.78 7.15 -13.61
CA GLY A 151 -10.44 5.86 -13.81
C GLY A 151 -9.61 4.88 -14.65
N PRO A 152 -10.10 3.65 -14.88
CA PRO A 152 -9.33 2.64 -15.58
C PRO A 152 -9.01 3.14 -16.99
N THR A 153 -7.74 3.03 -17.38
CA THR A 153 -7.30 3.44 -18.71
C THR A 153 -8.07 2.61 -19.75
N ALA A 154 -8.74 3.30 -20.68
CA ALA A 154 -9.54 2.64 -21.73
C ALA A 154 -8.69 1.63 -22.54
N PRO A 155 -9.27 0.53 -23.03
CA PRO A 155 -8.52 -0.43 -23.85
C PRO A 155 -8.08 0.25 -25.15
N GLY A 156 -6.77 0.35 -25.40
CA GLY A 156 -6.24 0.86 -26.67
C GLY A 156 -5.05 1.81 -26.58
N GLN A 157 -4.69 2.27 -25.37
CA GLN A 157 -3.40 2.93 -25.11
C GLN A 157 -2.61 2.01 -24.19
N GLU A 158 -1.47 1.54 -24.68
CA GLU A 158 -0.61 0.46 -24.18
C GLU A 158 -0.70 0.18 -22.67
N ARG A 159 -1.30 -0.97 -22.34
CA ARG A 159 -1.34 -1.48 -20.97
C ARG A 159 -0.03 -2.20 -20.64
N ILE A 160 0.72 -1.63 -19.72
CA ILE A 160 1.69 -2.36 -18.93
C ILE A 160 0.93 -2.82 -17.68
N GLU A 161 0.32 -4.02 -17.76
CA GLU A 161 -0.45 -4.60 -16.65
C GLU A 161 0.51 -5.06 -15.53
N ALA A 162 0.24 -4.61 -14.31
CA ALA A 162 0.90 -5.02 -13.07
C ALA A 162 -0.04 -5.89 -12.23
#